data_AF-A0A132NMZ2-F1
#
_entry.id   AF-A0A132NMZ2-F1
#
_cell.length_a   1.000
_cell.length_b   1.000
_cell.length_c   1.000
_cell.angle_alpha   90.00
_cell.angle_beta   90.00
_cell.angle_gamma   90.00
#
_symmetry.space_group_name_H-M   'P 1'
#
loop_
_entity.id
_entity.type
_entity.pdbx_description
1 polymer ?
#
loop_
_entity_poly.entity_id
_entity_poly.type
_entity_poly.pdbx_seq_one_letter_code
_entity_poly.pdbx_strand_id
1 'polypeptide(L)'
;MTFNNTTFFRRELEAKDAEIRRLMSGVSRSVEELPHDTEYDIAVLKSALTVADDIINDKTQELEELHKLLDGLREKIQAEGTDESALHQTIEMLKNDVARLEKCLLERTEELNSLKSMIPQDNIVVNAAQREKEIERFYRNLVGNKDARISQLEALLSTDADDLLKALQMDNQVLAEDVYDKANSLRDVTRKLRDAMETIDRLQSELAHARTEGSEDIRSPEQDSQSDGLQELQRIIQAKDEAISDLRHQLATATDATADTAERIRVLENSLAESSVHGREAPVVSASDDIVSLTQKIELLQDEVDEKQNTIEALVGAIKDFNEANASLRQSKIEMEDQVKYMRQALENTQGAMSHMLTSAIGQNSEVAAVLSPQLSAIDATTNMSALDMQQKIKYLTDELNKSRREVDDLKKAFQESGSVGGSSYEIATLRKEINRLNKELDRYRNGSVITPSFLP
;
A
#
# COMPACT_ATOMS: atom_id res chain seq x y z
N MET A 1 51.13 18.25 29.08
CA MET A 1 49.79 18.65 28.60
C MET A 1 49.14 17.44 27.95
N THR A 2 48.23 16.76 28.64
CA THR A 2 47.50 15.58 28.15
C THR A 2 46.03 15.98 27.99
N PHE A 3 45.57 16.19 26.75
CA PHE A 3 44.21 16.62 26.45
C PHE A 3 43.29 15.41 26.18
N ASN A 4 42.36 15.17 27.11
CA ASN A 4 40.91 14.96 26.94
C ASN A 4 40.32 14.27 25.67
N ASN A 5 40.91 13.20 25.13
CA ASN A 5 40.22 12.40 24.09
C ASN A 5 39.13 11.46 24.65
N THR A 6 39.26 11.00 25.89
CA THR A 6 38.32 10.05 26.51
C THR A 6 36.96 10.65 26.85
N THR A 7 36.87 11.98 27.02
CA THR A 7 35.60 12.67 27.30
C THR A 7 34.78 12.95 26.04
N PHE A 8 35.41 13.03 24.87
CA PHE A 8 34.73 13.23 23.59
C PHE A 8 33.97 11.98 23.15
N PHE A 9 34.65 10.83 23.10
CA PHE A 9 34.03 9.56 22.71
C PHE A 9 32.90 9.13 23.66
N ARG A 10 33.00 9.45 24.95
CA ARG A 10 31.94 9.16 25.92
C ARG A 10 30.67 9.97 25.67
N ARG A 11 30.80 11.28 25.38
CA ARG A 11 29.64 12.12 25.03
C ARG A 11 29.00 11.71 23.71
N GLU A 12 29.81 11.32 22.74
CA GLU A 12 29.30 10.90 21.44
C GLU A 12 28.56 9.56 21.51
N LEU A 13 29.05 8.62 22.34
CA LEU A 13 28.35 7.37 22.61
C LEU A 13 27.02 7.61 23.35
N GLU A 14 27.01 8.47 24.38
CA GLU A 14 25.79 8.82 25.12
C GLU A 14 24.74 9.51 24.23
N ALA A 15 25.17 10.35 23.27
CA ALA A 15 24.28 10.98 22.31
C ALA A 15 23.69 9.98 21.32
N LYS A 16 24.49 9.01 20.84
CA LYS A 16 24.02 7.96 19.92
C LYS A 16 23.08 6.98 20.61
N ASP A 17 23.33 6.63 21.88
CA ASP A 17 22.43 5.80 22.67
C ASP A 17 21.09 6.49 22.96
N ALA A 18 21.08 7.82 23.14
CA ALA A 18 19.84 8.59 23.29
C ALA A 18 19.02 8.62 21.98
N GLU A 19 19.69 8.72 20.82
CA GLU A 19 19.06 8.66 19.50
C GLU A 19 18.43 7.27 19.24
N ILE A 20 19.15 6.18 19.56
CA ILE A 20 18.65 4.81 19.41
C ILE A 20 17.43 4.58 20.31
N ARG A 21 17.45 5.06 21.56
CA ARG A 21 16.30 4.94 22.47
C ARG A 21 15.08 5.73 21.98
N ARG A 22 15.29 6.86 21.32
CA ARG A 22 14.21 7.67 20.70
C ARG A 22 13.62 6.99 19.46
N LEU A 23 14.45 6.33 18.66
CA LEU A 23 14.00 5.58 17.48
C LEU A 23 13.23 4.32 17.90
N MET A 24 13.73 3.59 18.90
CA MET A 24 13.08 2.39 19.45
C MET A 24 11.71 2.71 20.09
N SER A 25 11.57 3.86 20.77
CA SER A 25 10.29 4.26 21.36
C SER A 25 9.25 4.71 20.32
N GLY A 26 9.68 5.11 19.12
CA GLY A 26 8.80 5.37 17.98
C GLY A 26 8.29 4.09 17.31
N VAL A 27 9.10 3.03 17.28
CA VAL A 27 8.76 1.75 16.62
C VAL A 27 7.75 0.92 17.43
N SER A 28 7.74 1.03 18.76
CA SER A 28 6.82 0.25 19.60
C SER A 28 5.36 0.72 19.57
N ARG A 29 5.01 1.79 18.84
CA ARG A 29 3.66 2.37 18.84
C ARG A 29 2.83 2.12 17.58
N SER A 30 3.37 1.45 16.56
CA SER A 30 2.75 1.32 15.24
C SER A 30 2.84 -0.10 14.68
N VAL A 31 2.64 -1.12 15.53
CA VAL A 31 2.72 -2.54 15.13
C VAL A 31 1.35 -3.14 14.79
N GLU A 32 0.24 -2.46 15.04
CA GLU A 32 -1.08 -3.05 14.78
C GLU A 32 -1.59 -2.69 13.37
N GLU A 33 -1.54 -3.72 12.52
CA GLU A 33 -2.31 -3.96 11.29
C GLU A 33 -1.74 -3.41 9.96
N LEU A 34 -0.82 -4.17 9.35
CA LEU A 34 -0.41 -4.08 7.94
C LEU A 34 -1.40 -4.83 7.01
N PRO A 35 -1.62 -4.35 5.76
CA PRO A 35 -2.41 -5.08 4.76
C PRO A 35 -1.56 -6.21 4.11
N HIS A 36 -2.20 -7.37 3.93
CA HIS A 36 -1.57 -8.66 3.57
C HIS A 36 -0.69 -8.67 2.29
N ASP A 37 -0.89 -7.77 1.31
CA ASP A 37 -0.03 -7.72 0.11
C ASP A 37 1.32 -7.04 0.35
N THR A 38 1.37 -5.99 1.20
CA THR A 38 2.65 -5.42 1.64
C THR A 38 3.35 -6.32 2.66
N GLU A 39 2.57 -7.09 3.42
CA GLU A 39 3.10 -8.09 4.33
C GLU A 39 3.75 -9.25 3.55
N TYR A 40 3.18 -9.65 2.41
CA TYR A 40 3.76 -10.65 1.50
C TYR A 40 5.08 -10.17 0.90
N ASP A 41 5.15 -8.95 0.37
CA ASP A 41 6.38 -8.41 -0.21
C ASP A 41 7.47 -8.15 0.85
N ILE A 42 7.09 -7.69 2.04
CA ILE A 42 8.00 -7.57 3.20
C ILE A 42 8.45 -8.95 3.69
N ALA A 43 7.58 -9.95 3.68
CA ALA A 43 7.93 -11.33 4.04
C ALA A 43 8.89 -11.95 3.02
N VAL A 44 8.69 -11.70 1.73
CA VAL A 44 9.60 -12.14 0.66
C VAL A 44 10.95 -11.46 0.78
N LEU A 45 11.00 -10.14 1.05
CA LEU A 45 12.25 -9.42 1.26
C LEU A 45 12.97 -9.81 2.56
N LYS A 46 12.22 -10.06 3.64
CA LYS A 46 12.79 -10.62 4.89
C LYS A 46 13.32 -12.03 4.69
N SER A 47 12.61 -12.86 3.93
CA SER A 47 13.05 -14.21 3.56
C SER A 47 14.30 -14.17 2.69
N ALA A 48 14.39 -13.23 1.74
CA ALA A 48 15.59 -13.03 0.92
C ALA A 48 16.78 -12.53 1.75
N LEU A 49 16.53 -11.71 2.77
CA LEU A 49 17.56 -11.23 3.70
C LEU A 49 18.09 -12.37 4.59
N THR A 50 17.23 -13.21 5.15
CA THR A 50 17.67 -14.39 5.92
C THR A 50 18.45 -15.38 5.05
N VAL A 51 18.05 -15.59 3.80
CA VAL A 51 18.81 -16.42 2.86
C VAL A 51 20.17 -15.80 2.56
N ALA A 52 20.26 -14.47 2.43
CA ALA A 52 21.54 -13.79 2.24
C ALA A 52 22.44 -13.91 3.48
N ASP A 53 21.88 -13.79 4.69
CA ASP A 53 22.61 -13.97 5.95
C ASP A 53 23.11 -15.41 6.13
N ASP A 54 22.30 -16.41 5.77
CA ASP A 54 22.69 -17.82 5.79
C ASP A 54 23.84 -18.08 4.80
N ILE A 55 23.76 -17.53 3.58
CA ILE A 55 24.85 -17.62 2.59
C ILE A 55 26.13 -16.94 3.12
N ILE A 56 26.01 -15.79 3.80
CA ILE A 56 27.15 -15.10 4.39
C ILE A 56 27.77 -15.95 5.51
N ASN A 57 26.96 -16.57 6.36
CA ASN A 57 27.43 -17.45 7.44
C ASN A 57 28.12 -18.70 6.87
N ASP A 58 27.52 -19.35 5.87
CA ASP A 58 28.09 -20.50 5.18
C ASP A 58 29.45 -20.15 4.55
N LYS A 59 29.54 -19.00 3.88
CA LYS A 59 30.80 -18.53 3.28
C LYS A 59 31.83 -18.13 4.32
N THR A 60 31.41 -17.60 5.46
CA THR A 60 32.28 -17.27 6.59
C THR A 60 32.86 -18.54 7.22
N GLN A 61 32.04 -19.57 7.40
CA GLN A 61 32.47 -20.87 7.91
C GLN A 61 33.42 -21.58 6.94
N GLU A 62 33.13 -21.54 5.63
CA GLU A 62 34.01 -22.09 4.59
C GLU A 62 35.38 -21.39 4.58
N LEU A 63 35.42 -20.07 4.79
CA LEU A 63 36.67 -19.31 4.94
C LEU A 63 37.46 -19.68 6.19
N GLU A 64 36.77 -19.99 7.29
CA GLU A 64 37.40 -20.38 8.55
C GLU A 64 37.97 -21.82 8.47
N GLU A 65 37.30 -22.71 7.74
CA GLU A 65 37.79 -24.05 7.42
C GLU A 65 39.01 -24.01 6.48
N LEU A 66 38.99 -23.15 5.46
CA LEU A 66 40.13 -22.93 4.57
C LEU A 66 41.34 -22.36 5.32
N HIS A 67 41.14 -21.43 6.25
CA HIS A 67 42.21 -20.94 7.12
C HIS A 67 42.82 -22.04 7.99
N LYS A 68 41.99 -22.89 8.61
CA LYS A 68 42.48 -24.05 9.38
C LYS A 68 43.26 -25.04 8.52
N LEU A 69 42.83 -25.25 7.27
CA LEU A 69 43.53 -26.12 6.32
C LEU A 69 44.89 -25.53 5.91
N LEU A 70 44.93 -24.21 5.68
CA LEU A 70 46.15 -23.48 5.36
C LEU A 70 47.16 -23.51 6.52
N ASP A 71 46.69 -23.32 7.75
CA ASP A 71 47.51 -23.42 8.96
C ASP A 71 48.04 -24.85 9.16
N GLY A 72 47.21 -25.87 8.94
CA GLY A 72 47.63 -27.28 9.01
C GLY A 72 48.63 -27.69 7.93
N LEU A 73 48.52 -27.14 6.72
CA LEU A 73 49.53 -27.31 5.67
C LEU A 73 50.83 -26.60 6.04
N ARG A 74 50.75 -25.43 6.67
CA ARG A 74 51.90 -24.65 7.14
C ARG A 74 52.67 -25.35 8.25
N GLU A 75 51.99 -26.01 9.19
CA GLU A 75 52.61 -26.86 10.20
C GLU A 75 53.29 -28.09 9.57
N LYS A 76 52.65 -28.73 8.57
CA LYS A 76 53.25 -29.87 7.85
C LYS A 76 54.50 -29.47 7.05
N ILE A 77 54.49 -28.28 6.43
CA ILE A 77 55.67 -27.69 5.75
C ILE A 77 56.83 -27.50 6.72
N GLN A 78 56.57 -27.10 7.97
CA GLN A 78 57.64 -26.95 8.98
C GLN A 78 58.13 -28.28 9.55
N ALA A 79 57.32 -29.35 9.49
CA ALA A 79 57.61 -30.64 10.12
C ALA A 79 58.30 -31.66 9.18
N GLU A 80 58.08 -31.59 7.87
CA GLU A 80 58.63 -32.55 6.89
C GLU A 80 59.35 -31.84 5.74
N GLY A 81 60.66 -32.09 5.63
CA GLY A 81 61.53 -31.58 4.56
C GLY A 81 61.24 -32.20 3.19
N THR A 82 60.04 -31.97 2.66
CA THR A 82 59.63 -32.36 1.31
C THR A 82 59.23 -31.11 0.51
N ASP A 83 60.00 -30.87 -0.54
CA ASP A 83 59.77 -29.95 -1.68
C ASP A 83 59.17 -28.57 -1.34
N GLU A 84 59.89 -27.81 -0.50
CA GLU A 84 59.61 -26.42 -0.09
C GLU A 84 59.18 -25.50 -1.25
N SER A 85 59.70 -25.72 -2.46
CA SER A 85 59.45 -24.88 -3.63
C SER A 85 58.00 -24.92 -4.12
N ALA A 86 57.38 -26.10 -4.19
CA ALA A 86 56.02 -26.25 -4.72
C ALA A 86 54.96 -25.70 -3.73
N LEU A 87 55.21 -25.87 -2.44
CA LEU A 87 54.35 -25.35 -1.38
C LEU A 87 54.47 -23.83 -1.23
N HIS A 88 55.68 -23.25 -1.36
CA HIS A 88 55.86 -21.79 -1.42
C HIS A 88 55.10 -21.17 -2.59
N GLN A 89 55.14 -21.82 -3.76
CA GLN A 89 54.45 -21.34 -4.95
C GLN A 89 52.93 -21.37 -4.79
N THR A 90 52.39 -22.39 -4.11
CA THR A 90 50.96 -22.49 -3.80
C THR A 90 50.52 -21.42 -2.79
N ILE A 91 51.34 -21.14 -1.77
CA ILE A 91 51.08 -20.09 -0.78
C ILE A 91 51.07 -18.70 -1.43
N GLU A 92 51.99 -18.42 -2.35
CA GLU A 92 52.01 -17.15 -3.08
C GLU A 92 50.82 -17.00 -4.05
N MET A 93 50.35 -18.10 -4.65
CA MET A 93 49.12 -18.09 -5.43
C MET A 93 47.90 -17.74 -4.56
N LEU A 94 47.77 -18.38 -3.40
CA LEU A 94 46.66 -18.13 -2.47
C LEU A 94 46.69 -16.71 -1.91
N LYS A 95 47.86 -16.15 -1.60
CA LYS A 95 47.98 -14.74 -1.18
C LYS A 95 47.49 -13.78 -2.26
N ASN A 96 47.82 -14.03 -3.52
CA ASN A 96 47.36 -13.20 -4.63
C ASN A 96 45.84 -13.28 -4.82
N ASP A 97 45.25 -14.47 -4.66
CA ASP A 97 43.79 -14.65 -4.72
C ASP A 97 43.09 -13.96 -3.53
N VAL A 98 43.65 -14.03 -2.32
CA VAL A 98 43.13 -13.31 -1.15
C VAL A 98 43.18 -11.80 -1.36
N ALA A 99 44.30 -11.25 -1.82
CA ALA A 99 44.42 -9.81 -2.11
C ALA A 99 43.43 -9.34 -3.20
N ARG A 100 43.16 -10.18 -4.21
CA ARG A 100 42.16 -9.90 -5.24
C ARG A 100 40.74 -9.89 -4.66
N LEU A 101 40.43 -10.83 -3.76
CA LEU A 101 39.11 -10.90 -3.11
C LEU A 101 38.87 -9.73 -2.16
N GLU A 102 39.88 -9.33 -1.37
CA GLU A 102 39.80 -8.16 -0.50
C GLU A 102 39.50 -6.88 -1.29
N LYS A 103 40.16 -6.71 -2.45
CA LYS A 103 39.89 -5.57 -3.34
C LYS A 103 38.46 -5.56 -3.88
N CYS A 104 37.94 -6.73 -4.30
CA CYS A 104 36.58 -6.85 -4.81
C CYS A 104 35.52 -6.53 -3.72
N LEU A 105 35.76 -6.97 -2.48
CA LEU A 105 34.92 -6.65 -1.33
C LEU A 105 34.88 -5.15 -1.03
N LEU A 106 36.03 -4.48 -1.12
CA LEU A 106 36.12 -3.03 -0.92
C LEU A 106 35.31 -2.27 -1.97
N GLU A 107 35.50 -2.61 -3.26
CA GLU A 107 34.77 -2.00 -4.39
C GLU A 107 33.25 -2.18 -4.24
N ARG A 108 32.79 -3.38 -3.85
CA ARG A 108 31.35 -3.63 -3.61
C ARG A 108 30.78 -2.86 -2.42
N THR A 109 31.59 -2.65 -1.38
CA THR A 109 31.19 -1.85 -0.22
C THR A 109 31.03 -0.38 -0.60
N GLU A 110 31.92 0.14 -1.45
CA GLU A 110 31.84 1.50 -1.99
C GLU A 110 30.62 1.68 -2.89
N GLU A 111 30.32 0.72 -3.77
CA GLU A 111 29.11 0.70 -4.61
C GLU A 111 27.83 0.70 -3.75
N LEU A 112 27.78 -0.13 -2.71
CA LEU A 112 26.64 -0.21 -1.80
C LEU A 112 26.39 1.13 -1.09
N ASN A 113 27.46 1.76 -0.62
CA ASN A 113 27.39 3.06 0.05
C ASN A 113 26.95 4.17 -0.93
N SER A 114 27.43 4.14 -2.18
CA SER A 114 27.00 5.04 -3.24
C SER A 114 25.51 4.88 -3.55
N LEU A 115 25.03 3.64 -3.70
CA LEU A 115 23.61 3.33 -3.92
C LEU A 115 22.74 3.83 -2.76
N LYS A 116 23.19 3.61 -1.52
CA LYS A 116 22.51 4.08 -0.30
C LYS A 116 22.41 5.61 -0.24
N SER A 117 23.39 6.32 -0.79
CA SER A 117 23.38 7.80 -0.90
C SER A 117 22.52 8.34 -2.05
N MET A 118 22.32 7.56 -3.13
CA MET A 118 21.51 7.97 -4.29
C MET A 118 20.00 7.80 -4.05
N ILE A 119 19.59 7.07 -3.00
CA ILE A 119 18.19 6.99 -2.59
C ILE A 119 17.84 8.22 -1.75
N PRO A 120 16.98 9.14 -2.22
CA PRO A 120 16.56 10.28 -1.43
C PRO A 120 15.56 9.79 -0.38
N GLN A 121 16.08 9.40 0.78
CA GLN A 121 15.31 8.93 1.95
C GLN A 121 14.18 9.91 2.32
N ASP A 122 14.42 11.21 2.19
CA ASP A 122 13.47 12.23 2.65
C ASP A 122 12.24 12.39 1.75
N ASN A 123 12.36 12.19 0.43
CA ASN A 123 11.24 12.44 -0.50
C ASN A 123 10.22 11.30 -0.55
N ILE A 124 10.63 10.07 -0.23
CA ILE A 124 9.74 8.90 -0.21
C ILE A 124 8.92 8.89 1.08
N VAL A 125 9.57 9.14 2.22
CA VAL A 125 8.92 9.16 3.54
C VAL A 125 7.93 10.31 3.65
N VAL A 126 8.28 11.51 3.15
CA VAL A 126 7.39 12.67 3.20
C VAL A 126 6.17 12.50 2.28
N ASN A 127 6.33 11.95 1.07
CA ASN A 127 5.19 11.67 0.18
C ASN A 127 4.29 10.56 0.71
N ALA A 128 4.86 9.52 1.32
CA ALA A 128 4.09 8.45 1.95
C ALA A 128 3.26 8.99 3.13
N ALA A 129 3.88 9.75 4.03
CA ALA A 129 3.19 10.35 5.17
C ALA A 129 2.10 11.36 4.76
N GLN A 130 2.30 12.08 3.65
CA GLN A 130 1.30 13.00 3.10
C GLN A 130 0.08 12.24 2.56
N ARG A 131 0.30 11.16 1.79
CA ARG A 131 -0.77 10.30 1.27
C ARG A 131 -1.55 9.60 2.38
N GLU A 132 -0.85 9.16 3.42
CA GLU A 132 -1.46 8.50 4.57
C GLU A 132 -2.41 9.44 5.33
N LYS A 133 -2.02 10.71 5.52
CA LYS A 133 -2.91 11.74 6.07
C LYS A 133 -4.14 12.03 5.20
N GLU A 134 -3.99 11.99 3.87
CA GLU A 134 -5.11 12.18 2.96
C GLU A 134 -6.10 10.99 3.02
N ILE A 135 -5.58 9.78 3.12
CA ILE A 135 -6.36 8.55 3.29
C ILE A 135 -7.10 8.55 4.64
N GLU A 136 -6.42 8.91 5.73
CA GLU A 136 -7.06 9.06 7.04
C GLU A 136 -8.19 10.09 7.02
N ARG A 137 -7.98 11.23 6.35
CA ARG A 137 -9.01 12.25 6.19
C ARG A 137 -10.20 11.74 5.38
N PHE A 138 -9.95 10.94 4.35
CA PHE A 138 -10.99 10.31 3.55
C PHE A 138 -11.81 9.32 4.38
N TYR A 139 -11.16 8.41 5.12
CA TYR A 139 -11.87 7.46 5.98
C TYR A 139 -12.66 8.16 7.08
N ARG A 140 -12.10 9.19 7.71
CA ARG A 140 -12.81 9.97 8.73
C ARG A 140 -14.06 10.64 8.16
N ASN A 141 -13.98 11.20 6.95
CA ASN A 141 -15.14 11.75 6.26
C ASN A 141 -16.17 10.67 5.89
N LEU A 142 -15.72 9.51 5.43
CA LEU A 142 -16.61 8.40 5.08
C LEU A 142 -17.36 7.86 6.30
N VAL A 143 -16.66 7.68 7.42
CA VAL A 143 -17.26 7.26 8.70
C VAL A 143 -18.23 8.32 9.18
N GLY A 144 -17.84 9.60 9.21
CA GLY A 144 -18.74 10.68 9.61
C GLY A 144 -20.00 10.79 8.72
N ASN A 145 -19.89 10.51 7.42
CA ASN A 145 -21.05 10.45 6.53
C ASN A 145 -21.96 9.26 6.85
N LYS A 146 -21.38 8.08 7.09
CA LYS A 146 -22.14 6.89 7.50
C LYS A 146 -22.86 7.11 8.82
N ASP A 147 -22.19 7.68 9.82
CA ASP A 147 -22.79 7.98 11.11
C ASP A 147 -23.94 8.98 10.96
N ALA A 148 -23.77 10.04 10.15
CA ALA A 148 -24.85 10.99 9.87
C ALA A 148 -26.04 10.32 9.18
N ARG A 149 -25.80 9.40 8.23
CA ARG A 149 -26.84 8.62 7.54
C ARG A 149 -27.55 7.67 8.51
N ILE A 150 -26.81 7.00 9.40
CA ILE A 150 -27.35 6.13 10.43
C ILE A 150 -28.25 6.94 11.36
N SER A 151 -27.78 8.08 11.88
CA SER A 151 -28.60 8.94 12.74
C SER A 151 -29.85 9.48 12.05
N GLN A 152 -29.79 9.76 10.74
CA GLN A 152 -30.99 10.13 9.97
C GLN A 152 -31.99 8.97 9.87
N LEU A 153 -31.52 7.76 9.58
CA LEU A 153 -32.37 6.57 9.51
C LEU A 153 -32.96 6.22 10.88
N GLU A 154 -32.18 6.32 11.96
CA GLU A 154 -32.64 6.14 13.33
C GLU A 154 -33.71 7.17 13.72
N ALA A 155 -33.54 8.43 13.34
CA ALA A 155 -34.54 9.47 13.61
C ALA A 155 -35.87 9.20 12.88
N LEU A 156 -35.79 8.76 11.61
CA LEU A 156 -36.96 8.37 10.82
C LEU A 156 -37.65 7.12 11.36
N LEU A 157 -36.87 6.12 11.84
CA LEU A 157 -37.41 4.88 12.39
C LEU A 157 -37.99 5.04 13.80
N SER A 158 -37.36 5.84 14.65
CA SER A 158 -37.74 5.93 16.07
C SER A 158 -38.89 6.88 16.35
N THR A 159 -39.06 7.94 15.54
CA THR A 159 -40.03 8.99 15.89
C THR A 159 -41.40 8.70 15.28
N ASP A 160 -41.44 8.44 13.97
CA ASP A 160 -42.71 8.26 13.26
C ASP A 160 -43.35 6.88 13.50
N ALA A 161 -42.55 5.84 13.71
CA ALA A 161 -43.08 4.49 13.93
C ALA A 161 -43.67 4.30 15.33
N ASP A 162 -43.01 4.83 16.37
CA ASP A 162 -43.47 4.70 17.75
C ASP A 162 -44.71 5.57 18.03
N ASP A 163 -44.75 6.79 17.48
CA ASP A 163 -45.92 7.67 17.61
C ASP A 163 -47.13 7.11 16.86
N LEU A 164 -46.93 6.53 15.66
CA LEU A 164 -48.00 5.86 14.92
C LEU A 164 -48.50 4.61 15.66
N LEU A 165 -47.60 3.81 16.22
CA LEU A 165 -47.96 2.61 16.96
C LEU A 165 -48.76 2.96 18.22
N LYS A 166 -48.36 4.03 18.92
CA LYS A 166 -49.09 4.56 20.07
C LYS A 166 -50.47 5.12 19.70
N ALA A 167 -50.58 5.82 18.58
CA ALA A 167 -51.86 6.31 18.06
C ALA A 167 -52.81 5.14 17.73
N LEU A 168 -52.32 4.12 17.02
CA LEU A 168 -53.10 2.92 16.70
C LEU A 168 -53.52 2.12 17.94
N GLN A 169 -52.68 2.09 18.98
CA GLN A 169 -53.05 1.49 20.27
C GLN A 169 -54.17 2.26 20.97
N MET A 170 -54.11 3.59 20.96
CA MET A 170 -55.15 4.44 21.52
C MET A 170 -56.47 4.27 20.76
N ASP A 171 -56.44 4.28 19.42
CA ASP A 171 -57.64 4.09 18.60
C ASP A 171 -58.28 2.72 18.83
N ASN A 172 -57.48 1.66 18.91
CA ASN A 172 -58.00 0.32 19.24
C ASN A 172 -58.61 0.25 20.64
N GLN A 173 -58.06 0.98 21.61
CA GLN A 173 -58.62 1.04 22.96
C GLN A 173 -59.97 1.76 22.97
N VAL A 174 -60.09 2.89 22.27
CA VAL A 174 -61.35 3.64 22.14
C VAL A 174 -62.41 2.80 21.42
N LEU A 175 -62.03 2.11 20.34
CA LEU A 175 -62.94 1.21 19.63
C LEU A 175 -63.41 0.05 20.52
N ALA A 176 -62.52 -0.52 21.32
CA ALA A 176 -62.89 -1.59 22.25
C ALA A 176 -63.90 -1.11 23.30
N GLU A 177 -63.75 0.12 23.80
CA GLU A 177 -64.70 0.74 24.73
C GLU A 177 -66.07 1.00 24.08
N ASP A 178 -66.11 1.57 22.86
CA ASP A 178 -67.37 1.78 22.13
C ASP A 178 -68.10 0.46 21.80
N VAL A 179 -67.36 -0.57 21.42
CA VAL A 179 -67.92 -1.92 21.20
C VAL A 179 -68.52 -2.48 22.50
N TYR A 180 -67.84 -2.29 23.63
CA TYR A 180 -68.32 -2.73 24.93
C TYR A 180 -69.60 -2.01 25.35
N ASP A 181 -69.66 -0.69 25.19
CA ASP A 181 -70.83 0.13 25.52
C ASP A 181 -72.04 -0.20 24.63
N LYS A 182 -71.79 -0.40 23.34
CA LYS A 182 -72.84 -0.85 22.39
C LYS A 182 -73.33 -2.25 22.72
N ALA A 183 -72.45 -3.18 23.10
CA ALA A 183 -72.85 -4.51 23.52
C ALA A 183 -73.74 -4.48 24.77
N ASN A 184 -73.44 -3.61 25.74
CA ASN A 184 -74.27 -3.41 26.93
C ASN A 184 -75.64 -2.82 26.58
N SER A 185 -75.66 -1.80 25.72
CA SER A 185 -76.90 -1.18 25.24
C SER A 185 -77.79 -2.19 24.51
N LEU A 186 -77.20 -3.04 23.65
CA LEU A 186 -77.91 -4.11 22.95
C LEU A 186 -78.49 -5.13 23.94
N ARG A 187 -77.73 -5.50 24.98
CA ARG A 187 -78.18 -6.42 26.03
C ARG A 187 -79.38 -5.86 26.78
N ASP A 188 -79.37 -4.57 27.09
CA ASP A 188 -80.49 -3.89 27.75
C ASP A 188 -81.72 -3.80 26.86
N VAL A 189 -81.55 -3.49 25.58
CA VAL A 189 -82.65 -3.52 24.60
C VAL A 189 -83.23 -4.93 24.48
N THR A 190 -82.38 -5.95 24.42
CA THR A 190 -82.81 -7.36 24.37
C THR A 190 -83.60 -7.76 25.62
N ARG A 191 -83.20 -7.26 26.80
CA ARG A 191 -83.94 -7.47 28.05
C ARG A 191 -85.31 -6.80 28.00
N LYS A 192 -85.38 -5.53 27.62
CA LYS A 192 -86.65 -4.80 27.50
C LYS A 192 -87.61 -5.47 26.51
N LEU A 193 -87.09 -5.98 25.39
CA LEU A 193 -87.89 -6.72 24.42
C LEU A 193 -88.45 -8.01 25.03
N ARG A 194 -87.64 -8.76 25.78
CA ARG A 194 -88.10 -9.96 26.48
C ARG A 194 -89.19 -9.64 27.50
N ASP A 195 -88.99 -8.61 28.32
CA ASP A 195 -89.98 -8.17 29.32
C ASP A 195 -91.31 -7.81 28.63
N ALA A 196 -91.25 -7.09 27.50
CA ALA A 196 -92.43 -6.76 26.70
C ALA A 196 -93.11 -8.02 26.13
N MET A 197 -92.36 -8.98 25.61
CA MET A 197 -92.91 -10.26 25.15
C MET A 197 -93.62 -11.02 26.28
N GLU A 198 -93.02 -11.10 27.47
CA GLU A 198 -93.65 -11.73 28.64
C GLU A 198 -94.95 -11.02 29.05
N THR A 199 -95.01 -9.69 28.94
CA THR A 199 -96.26 -8.95 29.20
C THR A 199 -97.33 -9.26 28.16
N ILE A 200 -96.96 -9.41 26.89
CA ILE A 200 -97.90 -9.80 25.83
C ILE A 200 -98.45 -11.21 26.10
N ASP A 201 -97.59 -12.17 26.43
CA ASP A 201 -98.01 -13.54 26.74
C ASP A 201 -98.94 -13.60 27.96
N ARG A 202 -98.67 -12.80 29.00
CA ARG A 202 -99.56 -12.65 30.17
C ARG A 202 -100.92 -12.10 29.75
N LEU A 203 -100.95 -11.00 29.00
CA LEU A 203 -102.20 -10.38 28.54
C LEU A 203 -103.00 -11.31 27.63
N GLN A 204 -102.34 -12.09 26.78
CA GLN A 204 -103.00 -13.12 25.96
C GLN A 204 -103.61 -14.23 26.82
N SER A 205 -102.92 -14.66 27.88
CA SER A 205 -103.43 -15.66 28.83
C SER A 205 -104.64 -15.14 29.63
N GLU A 206 -104.58 -13.89 30.10
CA GLU A 206 -105.70 -13.22 30.77
C GLU A 206 -106.91 -13.07 29.84
N LEU A 207 -106.70 -12.70 28.58
CA LEU A 207 -107.77 -12.63 27.57
C LEU A 207 -108.41 -14.00 27.32
N ALA A 208 -107.62 -15.08 27.32
CA ALA A 208 -108.11 -16.44 27.18
C ALA A 208 -108.96 -16.87 28.38
N HIS A 209 -108.52 -16.55 29.62
CA HIS A 209 -109.28 -16.81 30.84
C HIS A 209 -110.60 -16.03 30.92
N ALA A 210 -110.60 -14.75 30.55
CA ALA A 210 -111.81 -13.93 30.52
C ALA A 210 -112.86 -14.44 29.50
N ARG A 211 -112.39 -15.02 28.37
CA ARG A 211 -113.28 -15.67 27.39
C ARG A 211 -113.90 -16.97 27.91
N THR A 212 -113.24 -17.67 28.82
CA THR A 212 -113.79 -18.90 29.44
C THR A 212 -114.75 -18.59 30.58
N GLU A 213 -114.51 -17.57 31.39
CA GLU A 213 -115.43 -17.15 32.47
C GLU A 213 -116.73 -16.52 31.94
N GLY A 214 -116.69 -15.86 30.77
CA GLY A 214 -117.89 -15.28 30.15
C GLY A 214 -118.89 -16.29 29.56
N SER A 215 -118.61 -17.60 29.60
CA SER A 215 -119.45 -18.65 29.00
C SER A 215 -120.26 -19.48 30.00
N GLU A 216 -120.11 -19.27 31.32
CA GLU A 216 -120.90 -19.93 32.36
C GLU A 216 -121.49 -18.91 33.34
N ASP A 217 -122.61 -18.26 32.99
CA ASP A 217 -123.81 -18.22 33.87
C ASP A 217 -124.99 -17.51 33.17
N ILE A 218 -126.14 -18.18 33.10
CA ILE A 218 -127.42 -17.60 32.65
C ILE A 218 -128.38 -17.61 33.85
N ARG A 219 -128.76 -16.42 34.36
CA ARG A 219 -130.17 -16.01 34.67
C ARG A 219 -130.25 -14.70 35.45
N SER A 220 -131.12 -13.80 34.97
CA SER A 220 -131.56 -12.55 35.63
C SER A 220 -132.65 -12.79 36.69
N PRO A 221 -132.94 -11.82 37.58
CA PRO A 221 -134.06 -10.90 37.31
C PRO A 221 -133.85 -9.45 37.81
N GLU A 222 -134.84 -8.59 37.51
CA GLU A 222 -135.17 -7.29 38.13
C GLU A 222 -134.95 -6.04 37.24
N GLN A 223 -136.07 -5.50 36.75
CA GLN A 223 -136.18 -4.53 35.66
C GLN A 223 -135.95 -3.06 36.05
N ASP A 224 -135.60 -2.74 37.30
CA ASP A 224 -135.19 -1.38 37.68
C ASP A 224 -133.66 -1.20 37.59
N SER A 225 -132.89 -2.29 37.71
CA SER A 225 -131.47 -2.35 37.35
C SER A 225 -131.24 -2.35 35.83
N GLN A 226 -132.30 -2.49 35.00
CA GLN A 226 -132.15 -2.42 33.55
C GLN A 226 -131.94 -0.99 33.05
N SER A 227 -132.46 0.04 33.71
CA SER A 227 -132.22 1.44 33.32
C SER A 227 -130.80 1.88 33.70
N ASP A 228 -130.36 1.58 34.92
CA ASP A 228 -128.98 1.83 35.36
C ASP A 228 -127.99 0.94 34.62
N GLY A 229 -128.34 -0.33 34.40
CA GLY A 229 -127.55 -1.26 33.59
C GLY A 229 -127.46 -0.85 32.12
N LEU A 230 -128.52 -0.29 31.52
CA LEU A 230 -128.46 0.27 30.17
C LEU A 230 -127.65 1.57 30.12
N GLN A 231 -127.75 2.44 31.12
CA GLN A 231 -126.94 3.66 31.20
C GLN A 231 -125.46 3.34 31.47
N GLU A 232 -125.18 2.33 32.28
CA GLU A 232 -123.84 1.84 32.53
C GLU A 232 -123.30 1.12 31.30
N LEU A 233 -124.10 0.28 30.63
CA LEU A 233 -123.73 -0.27 29.33
C LEU A 233 -123.48 0.82 28.29
N GLN A 234 -124.24 1.92 28.31
CA GLN A 234 -124.03 3.04 27.40
C GLN A 234 -122.76 3.83 27.74
N ARG A 235 -122.43 3.99 29.03
CA ARG A 235 -121.13 4.54 29.47
C ARG A 235 -119.98 3.62 29.13
N ILE A 236 -120.14 2.31 29.31
CA ILE A 236 -119.14 1.30 28.92
C ILE A 236 -118.99 1.29 27.40
N ILE A 237 -120.06 1.44 26.62
CA ILE A 237 -120.02 1.55 25.17
C ILE A 237 -119.27 2.83 24.77
N GLN A 238 -119.58 3.98 25.37
CA GLN A 238 -118.86 5.22 25.09
C GLN A 238 -117.37 5.14 25.47
N ALA A 239 -117.05 4.60 26.65
CA ALA A 239 -115.67 4.40 27.08
C ALA A 239 -114.94 3.37 26.19
N LYS A 240 -115.66 2.36 25.68
CA LYS A 240 -115.12 1.41 24.70
C LYS A 240 -114.96 2.05 23.33
N ASP A 241 -115.84 2.95 22.91
CA ASP A 241 -115.72 3.69 21.66
C ASP A 241 -114.55 4.67 21.70
N GLU A 242 -114.33 5.33 22.84
CA GLU A 242 -113.13 6.14 23.10
C GLU A 242 -111.88 5.26 23.10
N ALA A 243 -111.89 4.12 23.79
CA ALA A 243 -110.77 3.18 23.76
C ALA A 243 -110.51 2.60 22.36
N ILE A 244 -111.56 2.34 21.57
CA ILE A 244 -111.46 1.92 20.17
C ILE A 244 -110.90 3.06 19.32
N SER A 245 -111.28 4.31 19.59
CA SER A 245 -110.74 5.49 18.92
C SER A 245 -109.24 5.65 19.22
N ASP A 246 -108.85 5.49 20.48
CA ASP A 246 -107.45 5.54 20.91
C ASP A 246 -106.64 4.38 20.34
N LEU A 247 -107.20 3.16 20.33
CA LEU A 247 -106.56 2.01 19.69
C LEU A 247 -106.44 2.18 18.19
N ARG A 248 -107.43 2.80 17.51
CA ARG A 248 -107.33 3.17 16.09
C ARG A 248 -106.25 4.22 15.87
N HIS A 249 -106.12 5.19 16.77
CA HIS A 249 -105.07 6.20 16.69
C HIS A 249 -103.69 5.58 16.92
N GLN A 250 -103.53 4.70 17.92
CA GLN A 250 -102.30 3.95 18.14
C GLN A 250 -101.98 3.02 16.97
N LEU A 251 -102.98 2.39 16.36
CA LEU A 251 -102.79 1.59 15.15
C LEU A 251 -102.36 2.45 13.97
N ALA A 252 -102.91 3.67 13.82
CA ALA A 252 -102.46 4.61 12.79
C ALA A 252 -101.00 5.03 13.02
N THR A 253 -100.62 5.39 14.25
CA THR A 253 -99.24 5.74 14.60
C THR A 253 -98.28 4.55 14.44
N ALA A 254 -98.72 3.33 14.78
CA ALA A 254 -97.94 2.12 14.55
C ALA A 254 -97.82 1.80 13.05
N THR A 255 -98.86 2.08 12.26
CA THR A 255 -98.83 1.94 10.80
C THR A 255 -97.86 2.94 10.18
N ASP A 256 -97.85 4.19 10.65
CA ASP A 256 -96.88 5.22 10.23
C ASP A 256 -95.45 4.86 10.66
N ALA A 257 -95.26 4.35 11.88
CA ALA A 257 -93.96 3.86 12.32
C ALA A 257 -93.52 2.62 11.51
N THR A 258 -94.45 1.75 11.12
CA THR A 258 -94.17 0.61 10.24
C THR A 258 -93.85 1.09 8.83
N ALA A 259 -94.51 2.15 8.33
CA ALA A 259 -94.19 2.77 7.05
C ALA A 259 -92.81 3.46 7.08
N ASP A 260 -92.45 4.13 8.18
CA ASP A 260 -91.12 4.71 8.39
C ASP A 260 -90.05 3.61 8.52
N THR A 261 -90.37 2.51 9.19
CA THR A 261 -89.48 1.34 9.27
C THR A 261 -89.36 0.66 7.91
N ALA A 262 -90.44 0.56 7.14
CA ALA A 262 -90.42 0.03 5.77
C ALA A 262 -89.65 0.96 4.82
N GLU A 263 -89.74 2.28 5.00
CA GLU A 263 -88.94 3.24 4.24
C GLU A 263 -87.47 3.20 4.67
N ARG A 264 -87.17 3.03 5.95
CA ARG A 264 -85.81 2.76 6.44
C ARG A 264 -85.28 1.44 5.92
N ILE A 265 -86.10 0.39 5.87
CA ILE A 265 -85.73 -0.89 5.24
C ILE A 265 -85.53 -0.66 3.76
N ARG A 266 -86.36 0.13 3.07
CA ARG A 266 -86.19 0.46 1.66
C ARG A 266 -84.94 1.30 1.40
N VAL A 267 -84.60 2.23 2.28
CA VAL A 267 -83.37 3.02 2.23
C VAL A 267 -82.18 2.11 2.52
N LEU A 268 -82.27 1.20 3.48
CA LEU A 268 -81.24 0.19 3.75
C LEU A 268 -81.13 -0.83 2.63
N GLU A 269 -82.22 -1.22 1.98
CA GLU A 269 -82.28 -2.09 0.81
C GLU A 269 -81.77 -1.35 -0.42
N ASN A 270 -81.98 -0.04 -0.53
CA ASN A 270 -81.38 0.81 -1.56
C ASN A 270 -79.89 1.03 -1.27
N SER A 271 -79.48 1.20 -0.01
CA SER A 271 -78.06 1.27 0.38
C SER A 271 -77.37 -0.09 0.30
N LEU A 272 -78.10 -1.19 0.48
CA LEU A 272 -77.65 -2.57 0.29
C LEU A 272 -77.71 -2.95 -1.19
N ALA A 273 -78.63 -2.40 -1.98
CA ALA A 273 -78.66 -2.52 -3.44
C ALA A 273 -77.58 -1.63 -4.06
N GLU A 274 -77.26 -0.48 -3.49
CA GLU A 274 -76.08 0.31 -3.82
C GLU A 274 -74.84 -0.48 -3.39
N SER A 275 -74.80 -1.09 -2.20
CA SER A 275 -73.70 -1.96 -1.78
C SER A 275 -73.64 -3.29 -2.53
N SER A 276 -74.74 -3.73 -3.16
CA SER A 276 -74.85 -4.98 -3.94
C SER A 276 -74.67 -4.72 -5.42
N VAL A 277 -74.90 -3.50 -5.90
CA VAL A 277 -74.35 -3.01 -7.17
C VAL A 277 -72.85 -2.87 -7.00
N HIS A 278 -72.36 -2.40 -5.85
CA HIS A 278 -70.92 -2.41 -5.48
C HIS A 278 -70.40 -3.76 -4.95
N GLY A 279 -71.28 -4.76 -4.82
CA GLY A 279 -70.97 -6.09 -4.25
C GLY A 279 -71.17 -7.22 -5.24
N ARG A 280 -71.81 -6.96 -6.39
CA ARG A 280 -72.02 -7.91 -7.49
C ARG A 280 -71.53 -7.37 -8.83
N GLU A 281 -71.26 -6.08 -8.96
CA GLU A 281 -70.02 -5.63 -9.56
C GLU A 281 -69.06 -5.40 -8.39
N ALA A 282 -67.98 -6.19 -8.31
CA ALA A 282 -66.82 -5.75 -7.55
C ALA A 282 -66.50 -4.30 -7.94
N PRO A 283 -65.83 -3.50 -7.10
CA PRO A 283 -65.10 -2.37 -7.64
C PRO A 283 -63.95 -2.93 -8.49
N VAL A 284 -64.28 -3.36 -9.70
CA VAL A 284 -63.35 -3.49 -10.83
C VAL A 284 -62.78 -2.11 -11.17
N VAL A 285 -63.13 -1.05 -10.44
CA VAL A 285 -62.45 0.25 -10.51
C VAL A 285 -61.43 0.39 -9.39
N SER A 286 -61.73 0.16 -8.10
CA SER A 286 -60.71 0.37 -7.04
C SER A 286 -59.71 -0.79 -6.87
N ALA A 287 -60.15 -2.05 -6.97
CA ALA A 287 -59.22 -3.17 -7.04
C ALA A 287 -58.46 -3.16 -8.36
N SER A 288 -59.06 -2.66 -9.45
CA SER A 288 -58.32 -2.43 -10.69
C SER A 288 -57.34 -1.28 -10.57
N ASP A 289 -57.65 -0.19 -9.87
CA ASP A 289 -56.72 0.93 -9.69
C ASP A 289 -55.54 0.51 -8.82
N ASP A 290 -55.76 -0.29 -7.77
CA ASP A 290 -54.68 -0.88 -6.96
C ASP A 290 -53.88 -1.92 -7.76
N ILE A 291 -54.53 -2.77 -8.54
CA ILE A 291 -53.85 -3.74 -9.43
C ILE A 291 -53.08 -3.01 -10.54
N VAL A 292 -53.61 -1.93 -11.11
CA VAL A 292 -52.96 -1.09 -12.14
C VAL A 292 -51.78 -0.35 -11.54
N SER A 293 -51.91 0.21 -10.33
CA SER A 293 -50.84 0.86 -9.59
C SER A 293 -49.71 -0.13 -9.24
N LEU A 294 -50.05 -1.33 -8.77
CA LEU A 294 -49.08 -2.39 -8.52
C LEU A 294 -48.44 -2.88 -9.82
N THR A 295 -49.20 -2.98 -10.91
CA THR A 295 -48.68 -3.36 -12.24
C THR A 295 -47.70 -2.32 -12.77
N GLN A 296 -48.03 -1.03 -12.68
CA GLN A 296 -47.13 0.07 -13.04
C GLN A 296 -45.87 0.08 -12.16
N LYS A 297 -46.00 -0.21 -10.87
CA LYS A 297 -44.84 -0.30 -9.97
C LYS A 297 -43.96 -1.51 -10.30
N ILE A 298 -44.56 -2.63 -10.72
CA ILE A 298 -43.83 -3.82 -11.20
C ILE A 298 -43.10 -3.49 -12.50
N GLU A 299 -43.74 -2.81 -13.46
CA GLU A 299 -43.10 -2.35 -14.70
C GLU A 299 -41.91 -1.42 -14.42
N LEU A 300 -42.08 -0.41 -13.56
CA LEU A 300 -40.98 0.49 -13.20
C LEU A 300 -39.82 -0.24 -12.52
N LEU A 301 -40.12 -1.22 -11.66
CA LEU A 301 -39.09 -2.04 -11.04
C LEU A 301 -38.41 -2.98 -12.05
N GLN A 302 -39.12 -3.45 -13.07
CA GLN A 302 -38.55 -4.24 -14.15
C GLN A 302 -37.63 -3.39 -15.02
N ASP A 303 -38.04 -2.18 -15.41
CA ASP A 303 -37.20 -1.23 -16.13
C ASP A 303 -35.92 -0.89 -15.34
N GLU A 304 -36.03 -0.68 -14.02
CA GLU A 304 -34.88 -0.43 -13.15
C GLU A 304 -33.95 -1.66 -13.06
N VAL A 305 -34.51 -2.87 -13.03
CA VAL A 305 -33.73 -4.11 -13.07
C VAL A 305 -32.99 -4.25 -14.39
N ASP A 306 -33.63 -3.96 -15.52
CA ASP A 306 -33.03 -4.02 -16.85
C ASP A 306 -31.93 -2.96 -17.03
N GLU A 307 -32.13 -1.74 -16.53
CA GLU A 307 -31.10 -0.69 -16.53
C GLU A 307 -29.88 -1.09 -15.69
N LYS A 308 -30.12 -1.66 -14.51
CA LYS A 308 -29.03 -2.19 -13.66
C LYS A 308 -28.34 -3.37 -14.31
N GLN A 309 -29.06 -4.25 -15.00
CA GLN A 309 -28.48 -5.37 -15.74
C GLN A 309 -27.58 -4.88 -16.88
N ASN A 310 -28.02 -3.89 -17.66
CA ASN A 310 -27.20 -3.24 -18.69
C ASN A 310 -25.94 -2.59 -18.11
N THR A 311 -26.06 -1.96 -16.94
CA THR A 311 -24.92 -1.35 -16.24
C THR A 311 -23.92 -2.43 -15.77
N ILE A 312 -24.42 -3.55 -15.25
CA ILE A 312 -23.60 -4.70 -14.85
C ILE A 312 -22.86 -5.26 -16.08
N GLU A 313 -23.53 -5.44 -17.21
CA GLU A 313 -22.89 -5.93 -18.44
C GLU A 313 -21.80 -4.98 -18.94
N ALA A 314 -22.03 -3.67 -18.90
CA ALA A 314 -21.02 -2.67 -19.24
C ALA A 314 -19.81 -2.73 -18.30
N LEU A 315 -20.03 -2.88 -16.99
CA LEU A 315 -18.95 -3.02 -16.00
C LEU A 315 -18.17 -4.32 -16.20
N VAL A 316 -18.85 -5.44 -16.49
CA VAL A 316 -18.20 -6.72 -16.79
C VAL A 316 -17.34 -6.61 -18.05
N GLY A 317 -17.83 -5.91 -19.09
CA GLY A 317 -17.05 -5.59 -20.29
C GLY A 317 -15.79 -4.78 -19.95
N ALA A 318 -15.94 -3.71 -19.17
CA ALA A 318 -14.80 -2.88 -18.75
C ALA A 318 -13.77 -3.65 -17.92
N ILE A 319 -14.20 -4.56 -17.05
CA ILE A 319 -13.31 -5.45 -16.27
C ILE A 319 -12.54 -6.40 -17.20
N LYS A 320 -13.21 -6.93 -18.23
CA LYS A 320 -12.57 -7.80 -19.22
C LYS A 320 -11.48 -7.04 -19.98
N ASP A 321 -11.80 -5.85 -20.51
CA ASP A 321 -10.85 -5.01 -21.24
C ASP A 321 -9.66 -4.61 -20.34
N PHE A 322 -9.92 -4.28 -19.08
CA PHE A 322 -8.88 -3.99 -18.10
C PHE A 322 -7.96 -5.18 -17.83
N ASN A 323 -8.52 -6.39 -17.74
CA ASN A 323 -7.73 -7.61 -17.56
C ASN A 323 -6.88 -7.94 -18.79
N GLU A 324 -7.40 -7.75 -20.00
CA GLU A 324 -6.64 -7.92 -21.25
C GLU A 324 -5.50 -6.89 -21.36
N ALA A 325 -5.75 -5.63 -20.98
CA ALA A 325 -4.72 -4.60 -20.92
C ALA A 325 -3.63 -4.94 -19.88
N ASN A 326 -4.00 -5.43 -18.70
CA ASN A 326 -3.05 -5.88 -17.68
C ASN A 326 -2.22 -7.08 -18.12
N ALA A 327 -2.83 -8.05 -18.82
CA ALA A 327 -2.09 -9.19 -19.38
C ALA A 327 -1.05 -8.72 -20.41
N SER A 328 -1.43 -7.79 -21.29
CA SER A 328 -0.53 -7.18 -22.27
C SER A 328 0.61 -6.41 -21.60
N LEU A 329 0.34 -5.69 -20.50
CA LEU A 329 1.35 -4.95 -19.74
C LEU A 329 2.32 -5.88 -19.01
N ARG A 330 1.84 -6.99 -18.45
CA ARG A 330 2.70 -8.04 -17.86
C ARG A 330 3.63 -8.66 -18.91
N GLN A 331 3.10 -8.93 -20.10
CA GLN A 331 3.90 -9.46 -21.21
C GLN A 331 4.98 -8.47 -21.66
N SER A 332 4.63 -7.20 -21.84
CA SER A 332 5.58 -6.13 -22.19
C SER A 332 6.66 -5.95 -21.13
N LYS A 333 6.33 -6.09 -19.84
CA LYS A 333 7.31 -6.05 -18.75
C LYS A 333 8.32 -7.20 -18.86
N ILE A 334 7.88 -8.43 -19.12
CA ILE A 334 8.76 -9.59 -19.29
C ILE A 334 9.72 -9.37 -20.46
N GLU A 335 9.21 -8.91 -21.61
CA GLU A 335 10.04 -8.63 -22.79
C GLU A 335 11.10 -7.55 -22.53
N MET A 336 10.75 -6.53 -21.75
CA MET A 336 11.68 -5.47 -21.37
C MET A 336 12.73 -5.96 -20.35
N GLU A 337 12.35 -6.81 -19.39
CA GLU A 337 13.28 -7.46 -18.47
C GLU A 337 14.29 -8.34 -19.22
N ASP A 338 13.85 -9.07 -20.24
CA ASP A 338 14.72 -9.86 -21.11
C ASP A 338 15.69 -8.96 -21.90
N GLN A 339 15.22 -7.85 -22.47
CA GLN A 339 16.10 -6.88 -23.15
C GLN A 339 17.16 -6.30 -22.21
N VAL A 340 16.78 -5.95 -20.96
CA VAL A 340 17.74 -5.47 -19.96
C VAL A 340 18.76 -6.55 -19.63
N LYS A 341 18.36 -7.81 -19.52
CA LYS A 341 19.28 -8.93 -19.31
C LYS A 341 20.27 -9.09 -20.47
N TYR A 342 19.79 -9.02 -21.71
CA TYR A 342 20.66 -9.04 -22.89
C TYR A 342 21.66 -7.86 -22.91
N MET A 343 21.21 -6.65 -22.58
CA MET A 343 22.10 -5.48 -22.51
C MET A 343 23.15 -5.60 -21.41
N ARG A 344 22.77 -6.11 -20.23
CA ARG A 344 23.73 -6.38 -19.14
C ARG A 344 24.80 -7.39 -19.56
N GLN A 345 24.39 -8.48 -20.22
CA GLN A 345 25.33 -9.47 -20.73
C GLN A 345 26.29 -8.88 -21.78
N ALA A 346 25.77 -8.04 -22.69
CA ALA A 346 26.60 -7.38 -23.69
C ALA A 346 27.62 -6.42 -23.06
N LEU A 347 27.21 -5.66 -22.04
CA LEU A 347 28.10 -4.80 -21.26
C LEU A 347 29.19 -5.60 -20.55
N GLU A 348 28.83 -6.70 -19.89
CA GLU A 348 29.77 -7.57 -19.19
C GLU A 348 30.80 -8.18 -20.15
N ASN A 349 30.35 -8.65 -21.33
CA ASN A 349 31.25 -9.13 -22.38
C ASN A 349 32.22 -8.03 -22.85
N THR A 350 31.74 -6.80 -22.99
CA THR A 350 32.56 -5.66 -23.42
C THR A 350 33.58 -5.27 -22.35
N GLN A 351 33.18 -5.31 -21.08
CA GLN A 351 34.06 -5.05 -19.94
C GLN A 351 35.14 -6.15 -19.82
N GLY A 352 34.78 -7.42 -20.02
CA GLY A 352 35.71 -8.53 -20.10
C GLY A 352 36.74 -8.35 -21.22
N ALA A 353 36.27 -7.99 -22.43
CA ALA A 353 37.16 -7.70 -23.55
C ALA A 353 38.13 -6.54 -23.27
N MET A 354 37.63 -5.47 -22.63
CA MET A 354 38.45 -4.32 -22.23
C MET A 354 39.51 -4.70 -21.19
N SER A 355 39.14 -5.51 -20.19
CA SER A 355 40.08 -6.01 -19.18
C SER A 355 41.19 -6.86 -19.80
N HIS A 356 40.84 -7.74 -20.75
CA HIS A 356 41.82 -8.51 -21.52
C HIS A 356 42.76 -7.62 -22.34
N MET A 357 42.23 -6.59 -23.01
CA MET A 357 43.07 -5.62 -23.73
C MET A 357 44.01 -4.85 -22.81
N LEU A 358 43.52 -4.39 -21.65
CA LEU A 358 44.34 -3.67 -20.67
C LEU A 358 45.48 -4.57 -20.15
N THR A 359 45.16 -5.82 -19.81
CA THR A 359 46.14 -6.81 -19.34
C THR A 359 47.18 -7.09 -20.43
N SER A 360 46.75 -7.24 -21.68
CA SER A 360 47.66 -7.43 -22.81
C SER A 360 48.58 -6.23 -23.04
N ALA A 361 48.04 -5.01 -22.97
CA ALA A 361 48.82 -3.78 -23.11
C ALA A 361 49.84 -3.60 -21.97
N ILE A 362 49.47 -3.95 -20.74
CA ILE A 362 50.39 -3.96 -19.59
C ILE A 362 51.51 -4.98 -19.82
N GLY A 363 51.17 -6.19 -20.28
CA GLY A 363 52.15 -7.22 -20.63
C GLY A 363 53.15 -6.75 -21.70
N GLN A 364 52.65 -6.18 -22.79
CA GLN A 364 53.49 -5.63 -23.86
C GLN A 364 54.39 -4.49 -23.37
N ASN A 365 53.87 -3.57 -22.55
CA ASN A 365 54.69 -2.51 -21.95
C ASN A 365 55.77 -3.08 -21.02
N SER A 366 55.46 -4.14 -20.28
CA SER A 366 56.44 -4.82 -19.42
C SER A 366 57.54 -5.49 -20.24
N GLU A 367 57.20 -6.14 -21.36
CA GLU A 367 58.18 -6.71 -22.30
C GLU A 367 59.08 -5.64 -22.90
N VAL A 368 58.51 -4.51 -23.36
CA VAL A 368 59.28 -3.38 -23.89
C VAL A 368 60.20 -2.81 -22.81
N ALA A 369 59.71 -2.63 -21.58
CA ALA A 369 60.52 -2.16 -20.46
C ALA A 369 61.65 -3.14 -20.10
N ALA A 370 61.41 -4.44 -20.18
CA ALA A 370 62.40 -5.49 -19.95
C ALA A 370 63.52 -5.48 -20.99
N VAL A 371 63.22 -5.10 -22.24
CA VAL A 371 64.22 -4.95 -23.31
C VAL A 371 64.98 -3.63 -23.20
N LEU A 372 64.29 -2.51 -22.97
CA LEU A 372 64.89 -1.17 -23.01
C LEU A 372 65.69 -0.82 -21.75
N SER A 373 65.25 -1.23 -20.55
CA SER A 373 65.96 -0.90 -19.30
C SER A 373 67.41 -1.40 -19.27
N PRO A 374 67.71 -2.66 -19.63
CA PRO A 374 69.10 -3.13 -19.68
C PRO A 374 69.94 -2.41 -20.73
N GLN A 375 69.36 -2.09 -21.90
CA GLN A 375 70.07 -1.38 -22.97
C GLN A 375 70.46 0.04 -22.56
N LEU A 376 69.54 0.78 -21.94
CA LEU A 376 69.82 2.12 -21.41
C LEU A 376 70.88 2.07 -20.30
N SER A 377 70.78 1.11 -19.37
CA SER A 377 71.77 0.94 -18.31
C SER A 377 73.17 0.59 -18.86
N ALA A 378 73.25 -0.23 -19.91
CA ALA A 378 74.50 -0.54 -20.58
C ALA A 378 75.10 0.68 -21.30
N ILE A 379 74.27 1.51 -21.94
CA ILE A 379 74.71 2.76 -22.58
C ILE A 379 75.25 3.74 -21.53
N ASP A 380 74.53 3.92 -20.41
CA ASP A 380 74.96 4.80 -19.32
C ASP A 380 76.29 4.32 -18.71
N ALA A 381 76.43 3.02 -18.46
CA ALA A 381 77.67 2.45 -17.94
C ALA A 381 78.85 2.66 -18.91
N THR A 382 78.64 2.44 -20.20
CA THR A 382 79.68 2.58 -21.24
C THR A 382 80.08 4.05 -21.41
N THR A 383 79.11 4.96 -21.41
CA THR A 383 79.35 6.41 -21.52
C THR A 383 80.12 6.93 -20.31
N ASN A 384 79.74 6.50 -19.10
CA ASN A 384 80.44 6.86 -17.87
C ASN A 384 81.87 6.31 -17.83
N MET A 385 82.09 5.07 -18.29
CA MET A 385 83.43 4.47 -18.34
C MET A 385 84.34 5.16 -19.35
N SER A 386 83.80 5.52 -20.54
CA SER A 386 84.53 6.29 -21.55
C SER A 386 84.86 7.70 -21.08
N ALA A 387 83.94 8.36 -20.38
CA ALA A 387 84.18 9.67 -19.77
C ALA A 387 85.29 9.62 -18.71
N LEU A 388 85.32 8.57 -17.88
CA LEU A 388 86.36 8.37 -16.87
C LEU A 388 87.74 8.15 -17.49
N ASP A 389 87.84 7.31 -18.52
CA ASP A 389 89.10 7.06 -19.25
C ASP A 389 89.62 8.35 -19.93
N MET A 390 88.73 9.11 -20.58
CA MET A 390 89.08 10.41 -21.15
C MET A 390 89.56 11.41 -20.09
N GLN A 391 88.93 11.47 -18.92
CA GLN A 391 89.38 12.32 -17.82
C GLN A 391 90.76 11.92 -17.31
N GLN A 392 91.04 10.62 -17.17
CA GLN A 392 92.36 10.12 -16.79
C GLN A 392 93.44 10.48 -17.82
N LYS A 393 93.11 10.38 -19.11
CA LYS A 393 94.03 10.72 -20.20
C LYS A 393 94.31 12.21 -20.31
N ILE A 394 93.30 13.05 -20.13
CA ILE A 394 93.47 14.51 -20.03
C ILE A 394 94.39 14.86 -18.85
N LYS A 395 94.22 14.21 -17.70
CA LYS A 395 95.08 14.42 -16.52
C LYS A 395 96.54 14.06 -16.83
N TYR A 396 96.78 12.88 -17.39
CA TYR A 396 98.13 12.44 -17.78
C TYR A 396 98.82 13.42 -18.75
N LEU A 397 98.13 13.82 -19.83
CA LEU A 397 98.68 14.77 -20.81
C LEU A 397 98.95 16.15 -20.19
N THR A 398 98.11 16.58 -19.24
CA THR A 398 98.31 17.84 -18.50
C THR A 398 99.58 17.78 -17.65
N ASP A 399 99.80 16.66 -16.97
CA ASP A 399 100.98 16.45 -16.12
C ASP A 399 102.28 16.44 -16.96
N GLU A 400 102.28 15.74 -18.11
CA GLU A 400 103.45 15.68 -19.00
C GLU A 400 103.74 17.05 -19.63
N LEU A 401 102.71 17.80 -20.04
CA LEU A 401 102.86 19.17 -20.53
C LEU A 401 103.50 20.09 -19.49
N ASN A 402 103.05 20.00 -18.22
CA ASN A 402 103.59 20.79 -17.12
C ASN A 402 105.03 20.42 -16.78
N LYS A 403 105.42 19.17 -17.01
CA LYS A 403 106.81 18.71 -16.86
C LYS A 403 107.69 19.28 -17.98
N SER A 404 107.31 19.15 -19.24
CA SER A 404 108.07 19.72 -20.37
C SER A 404 108.19 21.24 -20.30
N ARG A 405 107.17 21.95 -19.79
CA ARG A 405 107.26 23.41 -19.54
C ARG A 405 108.33 23.75 -18.50
N ARG A 406 108.38 23.00 -17.39
CA ARG A 406 109.41 23.17 -16.36
C ARG A 406 110.81 22.92 -16.91
N GLU A 407 110.99 21.85 -17.69
CA GLU A 407 112.27 21.55 -18.35
C GLU A 407 112.72 22.67 -19.29
N VAL A 408 111.79 23.30 -20.03
CA VAL A 408 112.09 24.47 -20.86
C VAL A 408 112.49 25.68 -20.01
N ASP A 409 111.79 25.94 -18.91
CA ASP A 409 112.08 27.07 -18.03
C ASP A 409 113.44 26.89 -17.34
N ASP A 410 113.76 25.68 -16.89
CA ASP A 410 115.05 25.32 -16.28
C ASP A 410 116.20 25.45 -17.30
N LEU A 411 116.03 24.95 -18.53
CA LEU A 411 117.03 25.09 -19.60
C LEU A 411 117.21 26.56 -20.02
N LYS A 412 116.13 27.34 -20.05
CA LYS A 412 116.19 28.78 -20.35
C LYS A 412 116.95 29.53 -19.26
N LYS A 413 116.75 29.17 -17.98
CA LYS A 413 117.51 29.73 -16.86
C LYS A 413 119.00 29.36 -16.95
N ALA A 414 119.31 28.08 -17.20
CA ALA A 414 120.68 27.61 -17.40
C ALA A 414 121.38 28.29 -18.60
N PHE A 415 120.65 28.59 -19.68
CA PHE A 415 121.15 29.34 -20.83
C PHE A 415 121.51 30.80 -20.47
N GLN A 416 120.66 31.46 -19.68
CA GLN A 416 120.91 32.83 -19.20
C GLN A 416 122.13 32.90 -18.26
N GLU A 417 122.40 31.84 -17.51
CA GLU A 417 123.51 31.76 -16.55
C GLU A 417 124.86 31.35 -17.19
N SER A 418 124.88 30.62 -18.31
CA SER A 418 126.10 29.98 -18.86
C SER A 418 126.62 30.52 -20.20
N GLY A 419 125.83 31.32 -20.95
CA GLY A 419 126.28 31.96 -22.20
C GLY A 419 126.62 31.01 -23.37
N SER A 420 126.39 29.70 -23.24
CA SER A 420 126.67 28.69 -24.28
C SER A 420 125.53 28.60 -25.28
N VAL A 421 125.78 29.00 -26.53
CA VAL A 421 124.73 29.30 -27.53
C VAL A 421 124.27 28.07 -28.35
N GLY A 422 125.06 26.99 -28.40
CA GLY A 422 124.85 25.92 -29.39
C GLY A 422 123.90 24.78 -28.97
N GLY A 423 124.14 24.16 -27.81
CA GLY A 423 123.43 22.93 -27.39
C GLY A 423 122.03 23.17 -26.83
N SER A 424 121.93 24.10 -25.86
CA SER A 424 120.66 24.37 -25.17
C SER A 424 119.60 25.00 -26.07
N SER A 425 119.98 25.72 -27.14
CA SER A 425 119.03 26.28 -28.10
C SER A 425 118.33 25.20 -28.92
N TYR A 426 119.02 24.11 -29.26
CA TYR A 426 118.44 23.00 -30.01
C TYR A 426 117.48 22.16 -29.14
N GLU A 427 117.84 21.94 -27.88
CA GLU A 427 117.00 21.24 -26.90
C GLU A 427 115.73 22.03 -26.57
N ILE A 428 115.83 23.34 -26.37
CA ILE A 428 114.66 24.22 -26.18
C ILE A 428 113.74 24.20 -27.41
N ALA A 429 114.29 24.21 -28.62
CA ALA A 429 113.48 24.15 -29.85
C ALA A 429 112.75 22.80 -29.98
N THR A 430 113.38 21.71 -29.56
CA THR A 430 112.80 20.36 -29.56
C THR A 430 111.68 20.25 -28.52
N LEU A 431 111.90 20.72 -27.29
CA LEU A 431 110.87 20.73 -26.24
C LEU A 431 109.69 21.65 -26.58
N ARG A 432 109.92 22.77 -27.26
CA ARG A 432 108.82 23.62 -27.76
C ARG A 432 107.96 22.92 -28.81
N LYS A 433 108.56 22.10 -29.67
CA LYS A 433 107.79 21.26 -30.61
C LYS A 433 106.95 20.23 -29.85
N GLU A 434 107.51 19.64 -28.79
CA GLU A 434 106.78 18.68 -27.96
C GLU A 434 105.64 19.32 -27.18
N ILE A 435 105.84 20.49 -26.58
CA ILE A 435 104.77 21.29 -25.95
C ILE A 435 103.64 21.59 -26.95
N ASN A 436 103.98 21.99 -28.18
CA ASN A 436 102.98 22.24 -29.22
C ASN A 436 102.26 20.96 -29.66
N ARG A 437 102.94 19.81 -29.68
CA ARG A 437 102.33 18.51 -29.95
C ARG A 437 101.36 18.12 -28.83
N LEU A 438 101.80 18.21 -27.57
CA LEU A 438 101.00 17.90 -26.38
C LEU A 438 99.77 18.81 -26.27
N ASN A 439 99.91 20.12 -26.51
CA ASN A 439 98.75 21.05 -26.54
C ASN A 439 97.74 20.65 -27.62
N LYS A 440 98.18 20.32 -28.84
CA LYS A 440 97.27 19.87 -29.91
C LYS A 440 96.58 18.54 -29.60
N GLU A 441 97.21 17.68 -28.79
CA GLU A 441 96.61 16.43 -28.36
C GLU A 441 95.59 16.67 -27.25
N LEU A 442 95.91 17.52 -26.28
CA LEU A 442 95.02 17.91 -25.19
C LEU A 442 93.77 18.66 -25.68
N ASP A 443 93.92 19.55 -26.68
CA ASP A 443 92.80 20.22 -27.34
C ASP A 443 91.90 19.24 -28.09
N ARG A 444 92.46 18.16 -28.66
CA ARG A 444 91.67 17.11 -29.32
C ARG A 444 90.81 16.33 -28.31
N TYR A 445 91.33 16.01 -27.13
CA TYR A 445 90.55 15.35 -26.08
C TYR A 445 89.54 16.29 -25.40
N ARG A 446 89.84 17.59 -25.26
CA ARG A 446 88.89 18.58 -24.71
C ARG A 446 87.77 18.93 -25.67
N ASN A 447 88.06 19.02 -26.97
CA ASN A 447 87.07 19.38 -27.99
C ASN A 447 86.36 18.15 -28.61
N GLY A 448 86.85 16.94 -28.36
CA GLY A 448 86.31 15.67 -28.86
C GLY A 448 85.08 15.14 -28.13
N SER A 449 84.41 15.96 -27.30
CA SER A 449 83.24 15.58 -26.48
C SER A 449 81.95 15.23 -27.28
N VAL A 450 82.05 14.96 -28.58
CA VAL A 450 80.92 14.49 -29.40
C VAL A 450 81.37 13.27 -30.20
N ILE A 451 81.59 12.15 -29.52
CA ILE A 451 81.41 10.84 -30.14
C ILE A 451 80.00 10.42 -29.77
N THR A 452 79.03 10.87 -30.56
CA THR A 452 77.73 10.21 -30.65
C THR A 452 77.98 8.76 -31.06
N PRO A 453 77.42 7.76 -30.35
CA PRO A 453 77.40 6.39 -30.86
C PRO A 453 76.64 6.43 -32.18
N SER A 454 77.31 6.12 -33.28
CA SER A 454 76.68 5.92 -34.57
C SER A 454 75.86 4.63 -34.51
N PHE A 455 74.56 4.77 -34.28
CA PHE A 455 73.59 3.71 -34.52
C PHE A 455 73.32 3.64 -36.02
N LEU A 456 73.78 2.59 -36.68
CA LEU A 456 73.22 2.11 -37.95
C LEU A 456 72.26 0.94 -37.63
N PRO A 457 71.19 0.78 -38.42
CA PRO A 457 69.98 0.03 -38.09
C PRO A 457 70.20 -1.47 -37.89
#